data_AF-A0AA43HY10-F1
#
_entry.id   AF-A0AA43HY10-F1
#
_cell.length_a   1.000
_cell.length_b   1.000
_cell.length_c   1.000
_cell.angle_alpha   90.00
_cell.angle_beta   90.00
_cell.angle_gamma   90.00
#
_symmetry.space_group_name_H-M   'P 1'
#
loop_
_entity.id
_entity.type
_entity.pdbx_description
1 polymer ?
#
loop_
_entity_poly.entity_id
_entity_poly.type
_entity_poly.pdbx_seq_one_letter_code
_entity_poly.pdbx_strand_id
1 'polypeptide(L)' 'MEKNIYKENGYKDRNDYLKSLSEDYSTDRHIINSMAEVLSENEDFDGLICALEDFPML' A
#
# COMPACT_ATOMS: atom_id res chain seq x y z
N MET A 1 1.99 -11.94 -19.97
CA MET A 1 1.93 -11.58 -18.53
C MET A 1 0.68 -10.77 -18.33
N GLU A 2 -0.15 -11.14 -17.37
CA GLU A 2 -1.28 -10.32 -16.94
C GLU A 2 -0.74 -8.98 -16.43
N LYS A 3 -1.13 -7.88 -17.09
CA LYS A 3 -0.87 -6.51 -16.63
C LYS A 3 -1.91 -6.21 -15.56
N ASN A 4 -1.44 -5.94 -14.36
CA ASN A 4 -2.25 -5.39 -13.28
C ASN A 4 -1.66 -4.04 -12.88
N ILE A 5 -2.45 -3.26 -12.16
CA ILE A 5 -2.08 -1.89 -11.76
C ILE A 5 -0.74 -1.83 -11.02
N TYR A 6 -0.39 -2.85 -10.21
CA TYR A 6 0.89 -2.93 -9.52
C TYR A 6 2.08 -3.00 -10.48
N LYS A 7 2.01 -3.89 -11.49
CA LYS A 7 3.07 -4.02 -12.50
C LYS A 7 3.18 -2.79 -13.40
N GLU A 8 2.06 -2.12 -13.67
CA GLU A 8 2.04 -0.86 -14.41
C GLU A 8 2.73 0.27 -13.64
N ASN A 9 2.69 0.22 -12.31
CA ASN A 9 3.40 1.15 -11.41
C ASN A 9 4.81 0.67 -11.01
N GLY A 10 5.33 -0.39 -11.63
CA GLY A 10 6.71 -0.85 -11.43
C GLY A 10 6.91 -1.83 -10.27
N TYR A 11 5.85 -2.27 -9.61
CA TYR A 11 5.90 -3.27 -8.54
C TYR A 11 5.77 -4.69 -9.09
N LYS A 12 6.37 -5.67 -8.40
CA LYS A 12 6.24 -7.08 -8.78
C LYS A 12 4.80 -7.59 -8.66
N ASP A 13 4.12 -7.22 -7.57
CA ASP A 13 2.77 -7.59 -7.19
C ASP A 13 2.26 -6.67 -6.06
N ARG A 14 1.04 -6.91 -5.56
CA ARG A 14 0.45 -6.14 -4.45
C ARG A 14 1.29 -6.19 -3.18
N ASN A 15 1.90 -7.34 -2.89
CA ASN A 15 2.68 -7.52 -1.67
C ASN A 15 3.98 -6.68 -1.71
N ASP A 16 4.61 -6.61 -2.88
CA ASP A 16 5.75 -5.74 -3.14
C ASP A 16 5.40 -4.25 -2.98
N TYR A 17 4.25 -3.82 -3.50
CA TYR A 17 3.73 -2.47 -3.29
C TYR A 17 3.48 -2.15 -1.81
N LEU A 18 2.72 -2.98 -1.09
CA LEU A 18 2.48 -2.77 0.34
C LEU A 18 3.78 -2.84 1.18
N LYS A 19 4.85 -3.46 0.66
CA LYS A 19 6.19 -3.45 1.29
C LYS A 19 6.85 -2.10 1.13
N SER A 20 6.81 -1.51 -0.07
CA SER A 20 7.40 -0.19 -0.28
C SER A 20 6.73 0.85 0.62
N LEU A 21 5.40 0.79 0.78
CA LEU A 21 4.69 1.70 1.69
C LEU A 21 5.17 1.61 3.14
N SER A 22 5.48 0.40 3.64
CA SER A 22 6.03 0.26 5.00
C SER A 22 7.39 0.94 5.16
N GLU A 23 8.21 0.94 4.10
CA GLU A 23 9.52 1.58 4.07
C GLU A 23 9.39 3.10 3.91
N ASP A 24 8.52 3.55 2.99
CA ASP A 24 8.32 4.98 2.66
C ASP A 24 7.68 5.75 3.82
N TYR A 25 6.67 5.16 4.49
CA TYR A 25 5.96 5.77 5.60
C TYR A 25 6.53 5.37 6.97
N SER A 26 7.66 4.65 7.00
CA SER A 26 8.29 4.15 8.24
C SER A 26 7.29 3.49 9.21
N THR A 27 6.32 2.76 8.65
CA THR A 27 5.17 2.22 9.38
C THR A 27 5.21 0.69 9.33
N ASP A 28 4.85 0.04 10.45
CA ASP A 28 4.90 -1.41 10.55
C ASP A 28 4.06 -2.07 9.45
N ARG A 29 4.63 -3.12 8.83
CA ARG A 29 4.00 -3.81 7.71
C ARG A 29 2.64 -4.41 8.06
N HIS A 30 2.42 -4.81 9.31
CA HIS A 30 1.12 -5.27 9.77
C HIS A 30 0.09 -4.14 9.75
N ILE A 31 0.46 -2.91 10.12
CA ILE A 31 -0.44 -1.75 10.06
C ILE A 31 -0.82 -1.45 8.61
N ILE A 32 0.16 -1.42 7.70
CA ILE A 32 -0.10 -1.23 6.25
C ILE A 32 -1.09 -2.27 5.73
N ASN A 33 -0.85 -3.56 6.02
CA ASN A 33 -1.73 -4.64 5.57
C ASN A 33 -3.14 -4.51 6.18
N SER A 34 -3.27 -4.18 7.46
CA SER A 34 -4.58 -4.00 8.10
C SER A 34 -5.36 -2.82 7.49
N MET A 35 -4.70 -1.72 7.16
CA MET A 35 -5.34 -0.59 6.48
C MET A 35 -5.79 -0.95 5.07
N ALA A 36 -4.92 -1.64 4.31
CA ALA A 36 -5.23 -2.12 2.95
C ALA A 36 -6.35 -3.18 2.92
N GLU A 37 -6.51 -3.98 3.98
CA GLU A 37 -7.64 -4.90 4.15
C GLU A 37 -8.96 -4.16 4.40
N VAL A 38 -8.94 -3.10 5.21
CA VAL A 38 -10.14 -2.30 5.52
C VAL A 38 -10.62 -1.50 4.30
N LEU A 39 -9.70 -0.92 3.54
CA LEU A 39 -10.02 -0.06 2.39
C LEU A 39 -10.27 -0.86 1.09
N SER A 40 -9.89 -2.13 1.06
CA SER A 40 -9.87 -3.00 -0.12
C SER A 40 -8.79 -2.66 -1.15
N GLU A 41 -8.49 -3.64 -2.00
CA GLU A 41 -7.44 -3.56 -3.02
C GLU A 41 -7.63 -2.44 -4.06
N ASN A 42 -8.87 -2.01 -4.32
CA ASN A 42 -9.09 -0.94 -5.29
C ASN A 42 -8.60 0.43 -4.80
N GLU A 43 -8.46 0.59 -3.48
CA GLU A 43 -8.07 1.86 -2.84
C GLU A 43 -6.57 1.92 -2.52
N ASP A 44 -5.80 0.89 -2.91
CA ASP A 44 -4.39 0.74 -2.57
C ASP A 44 -3.54 1.95 -3.03
N PHE A 45 -3.87 2.56 -4.18
CA PHE A 45 -3.10 3.66 -4.80
C PHE A 45 -3.63 5.07 -4.52
N ASP A 46 -4.77 5.20 -3.82
CA ASP A 46 -5.40 6.49 -3.50
C ASP A 46 -5.83 6.57 -2.03
N GLY A 47 -6.86 5.81 -1.63
CA GLY A 47 -7.42 5.85 -0.29
C GLY A 47 -6.44 5.39 0.78
N LEU A 48 -5.64 4.36 0.50
CA LEU A 48 -4.60 3.88 1.42
C LEU A 48 -3.50 4.94 1.60
N ILE A 49 -3.07 5.60 0.52
CA ILE A 49 -2.08 6.68 0.58
C ILE A 49 -2.59 7.84 1.42
N CYS A 50 -3.82 8.29 1.17
CA CYS A 50 -4.45 9.36 1.96
C CYS A 50 -4.53 8.97 3.45
N ALA A 51 -4.93 7.73 3.75
CA ALA A 51 -5.02 7.25 5.13
C ALA A 51 -3.66 7.16 5.83
N LEU A 52 -2.58 6.84 5.11
CA LEU A 52 -1.22 6.81 5.65
C LEU A 52 -0.64 8.21 5.88
N GLU A 53 -0.97 9.17 5.02
CA GLU A 53 -0.59 10.58 5.21
C GLU A 53 -1.25 11.20 6.44
N ASP A 54 -2.49 10.81 6.73
CA ASP A 54 -3.22 11.22 7.94
C ASP A 54 -2.81 10.41 9.18
N PHE A 55 -2.15 9.25 9.00
CA PHE A 55 -1.68 8.43 10.12
C PHE A 55 -0.45 9.09 10.76
N PRO A 56 -0.48 9.43 12.06
CA PRO A 56 0.67 10.02 12.71
C PRO A 56 1.83 9.02 12.71
N MET A 57 2.95 9.39 12.08
CA MET A 57 4.20 8.64 12.16
C MET A 57 4.57 8.45 13.64
N LEU A 58 4.49 7.21 14.15
CA LEU A 58 4.85 6.85 15.53
C LEU A 58 6.27 6.32 15.61
#